data_AF-A0A812Q4B4-F1
#
_entry.id   AF-A0A812Q4B4-F1
#
_cell.length_a   1.000
_cell.length_b   1.000
_cell.length_c   1.000
_cell.angle_alpha   90.00
_cell.angle_beta   90.00
_cell.angle_gamma   90.00
#
_symmetry.space_group_name_H-M   'P 1'
#
loop_
_entity.id
_entity.type
_entity.pdbx_description
1 polymer ?
#
loop_
_entity_poly.entity_id
_entity_poly.type
_entity_poly.pdbx_seq_one_letter_code
_entity_poly.pdbx_strand_id
1 'polypeptide(L)'
;MAGARLVYDLNPKGLVPVLVDPSGRVVVESEDIVDAIAQQSSAGLSKAPGPDAAEIRRLINQRLLPAGKKAKMFGQPGDLGPVLQDLDKMVAGPFLAGEEVTVADISAAPMLQRLFEDGMVPQELTQLHSWWNAVNGLPSFQKTMVQSYWWWW
;
A
#
# COMPACT_ATOMS: atom_id res chain seq x y z
N MET A 1 18.72 -23.21 -20.53
CA MET A 1 17.41 -23.45 -19.89
C MET A 1 17.59 -23.22 -18.40
N ALA A 2 17.21 -22.04 -17.89
CA ALA A 2 17.24 -21.82 -16.45
C ALA A 2 16.07 -22.62 -15.84
N GLY A 3 16.36 -23.54 -14.92
CA GLY A 3 15.34 -24.31 -14.21
C GLY A 3 14.39 -23.38 -13.43
N ALA A 4 13.16 -23.83 -13.19
CA ALA A 4 12.21 -23.08 -12.38
C ALA A 4 12.81 -22.84 -10.99
N ARG A 5 12.94 -21.57 -10.59
CA ARG A 5 13.28 -21.19 -9.22
C ARG A 5 12.01 -21.16 -8.41
N LEU A 6 11.98 -21.88 -7.30
CA LEU A 6 10.90 -21.83 -6.32
C LEU A 6 11.04 -20.54 -5.49
N VAL A 7 9.95 -20.10 -4.82
CA VAL A 7 10.00 -18.92 -3.94
C VAL A 7 11.07 -19.06 -2.87
N TYR A 8 11.29 -20.27 -2.32
CA TYR A 8 12.35 -20.52 -1.33
C TYR A 8 13.77 -20.31 -1.88
N ASP A 9 13.97 -20.43 -3.19
CA ASP A 9 15.26 -20.16 -3.83
C ASP A 9 15.53 -18.65 -3.93
N LEU A 10 14.48 -17.82 -3.83
CA LEU A 10 14.54 -16.36 -3.95
C LEU A 10 14.38 -15.65 -2.60
N ASN A 11 13.52 -16.17 -1.74
CA ASN A 11 13.28 -15.69 -0.39
C ASN A 11 13.28 -16.89 0.58
N PRO A 12 14.35 -17.08 1.36
CA PRO A 12 14.47 -18.21 2.29
C PRO A 12 13.34 -18.30 3.33
N LYS A 13 12.62 -17.18 3.59
CA LYS A 13 11.45 -17.16 4.48
C LYS A 13 10.18 -17.75 3.82
N GLY A 14 10.22 -18.02 2.51
CA GLY A 14 9.05 -18.47 1.76
C GLY A 14 7.97 -17.40 1.56
N LEU A 15 8.29 -16.12 1.82
CA LEU A 15 7.33 -15.02 1.77
C LEU A 15 7.28 -14.40 0.37
N VAL A 16 6.10 -13.89 0.03
CA VAL A 16 5.82 -13.09 -1.17
C VAL A 16 5.36 -11.68 -0.74
N PRO A 17 5.49 -10.65 -1.60
CA PRO A 17 6.07 -10.67 -2.95
C PRO A 17 7.60 -10.77 -2.97
N VAL A 18 8.15 -11.14 -4.14
CA VAL A 18 9.58 -11.09 -4.46
C VAL A 18 9.74 -10.46 -5.85
N LEU A 19 10.61 -9.46 -5.97
CA LEU A 19 10.99 -8.86 -7.25
C LEU A 19 12.31 -9.45 -7.72
N VAL A 20 12.37 -9.86 -8.99
CA VAL A 20 13.62 -10.17 -9.68
C VAL A 20 13.74 -9.20 -10.84
N ASP A 21 14.73 -8.30 -10.79
CA ASP A 21 14.92 -7.29 -11.83
C ASP A 21 15.59 -7.88 -13.10
N PRO A 22 15.67 -7.14 -14.22
CA PRO A 22 16.30 -7.62 -15.45
C PRO A 22 17.79 -8.00 -15.31
N SER A 23 18.48 -7.50 -14.28
CA SER A 23 19.88 -7.87 -13.97
C SER A 23 19.99 -9.17 -13.17
N GLY A 24 18.86 -9.72 -12.72
CA GLY A 24 18.79 -10.90 -11.87
C GLY A 24 18.92 -10.60 -10.37
N ARG A 25 18.91 -9.31 -9.97
CA ARG A 25 18.90 -8.92 -8.55
C ARG A 25 17.56 -9.26 -7.93
N VAL A 26 17.60 -9.87 -6.75
CA VAL A 26 16.41 -10.20 -5.96
C VAL A 26 16.18 -9.10 -4.91
N VAL A 27 14.96 -8.59 -4.84
CA VAL A 27 14.49 -7.66 -3.81
C VAL A 27 13.27 -8.29 -3.12
N VAL A 28 13.30 -8.30 -1.79
CA VAL A 28 12.27 -8.86 -0.90
C VAL A 28 11.76 -7.75 0.00
N GLU A 29 10.63 -7.98 0.68
CA GLU A 29 9.88 -6.97 1.45
C GLU A 29 9.17 -5.96 0.54
N SER A 30 7.86 -5.74 0.76
CA SER A 30 7.02 -4.97 -0.17
C SER A 30 7.47 -3.53 -0.33
N GLU A 31 7.92 -2.88 0.75
CA GLU A 31 8.36 -1.48 0.73
C GLU A 31 9.68 -1.30 -0.06
N ASP A 32 10.63 -2.23 0.10
CA ASP A 32 11.88 -2.23 -0.66
C ASP A 32 11.63 -2.49 -2.15
N ILE A 33 10.66 -3.35 -2.47
CA ILE A 33 10.21 -3.61 -3.84
C ILE A 33 9.61 -2.35 -4.47
N VAL A 34 8.73 -1.64 -3.74
CA VAL A 34 8.13 -0.38 -4.19
C VAL A 34 9.24 0.65 -4.46
N ASP A 35 10.19 0.80 -3.55
CA ASP A 35 11.30 1.74 -3.74
C ASP A 35 12.21 1.36 -4.92
N ALA A 36 12.50 0.07 -5.11
CA ALA A 36 13.30 -0.42 -6.24
C ALA A 36 12.62 -0.13 -7.59
N ILE A 37 11.30 -0.31 -7.69
CA ILE A 37 10.53 0.01 -8.90
C ILE A 37 10.46 1.52 -9.10
N ALA A 38 10.19 2.28 -8.04
CA ALA A 38 10.09 3.74 -8.08
C ALA A 38 11.38 4.39 -8.60
N GLN A 39 12.55 3.90 -8.18
CA GLN A 39 13.85 4.36 -8.67
C GLN A 39 14.07 4.14 -10.17
N GLN A 40 13.39 3.16 -10.76
CA GLN A 40 13.45 2.85 -12.20
C GLN A 40 12.32 3.50 -13.00
N SER A 41 11.41 4.20 -12.33
CA SER A 41 10.21 4.80 -12.88
C SER A 41 10.42 6.27 -13.29
N SER A 42 9.37 6.91 -13.81
CA SER A 42 9.38 8.32 -14.18
C SER A 42 9.81 9.25 -13.03
N ALA A 43 10.19 10.48 -13.36
CA ALA A 43 10.65 11.51 -12.42
C ALA A 43 9.68 11.78 -11.24
N GLY A 44 8.38 11.49 -11.39
CA GLY A 44 7.36 11.70 -10.33
C GLY A 44 7.44 10.66 -9.21
N LEU A 45 7.56 9.38 -9.56
CA LEU A 45 7.67 8.28 -8.58
C LEU A 45 9.10 8.13 -8.02
N SER A 46 10.11 8.52 -8.80
CA SER A 46 11.53 8.45 -8.43
C SER A 46 12.02 9.59 -7.54
N LYS A 47 11.22 10.66 -7.36
CA LYS A 47 11.50 11.64 -6.30
C LYS A 47 11.47 10.89 -4.97
N ALA A 48 12.57 10.99 -4.22
CA ALA A 48 12.60 10.50 -2.85
C ALA A 48 11.33 10.98 -2.14
N PRO A 49 10.64 10.12 -1.38
CA PRO A 49 9.42 10.53 -0.70
C PRO A 49 9.75 11.81 0.08
N GLY A 50 8.97 12.87 -0.18
CA GLY A 50 8.99 14.02 0.70
C GLY A 50 8.76 13.56 2.15
N PRO A 51 9.15 14.36 3.15
CA PRO A 51 8.97 13.99 4.57
C PRO A 51 7.57 13.45 4.87
N ASP A 52 6.56 13.97 4.18
CA ASP A 52 5.17 13.54 4.27
C ASP A 52 4.94 12.10 3.78
N ALA A 53 5.48 11.71 2.63
CA ALA A 53 5.30 10.36 2.08
C ALA A 53 6.00 9.28 2.93
N ALA A 54 7.16 9.58 3.52
CA ALA A 54 7.83 8.66 4.44
C ALA A 54 7.04 8.48 5.74
N GLU A 55 6.50 9.57 6.30
CA GLU A 55 5.69 9.52 7.51
C GLU A 55 4.37 8.79 7.28
N ILE A 56 3.73 8.98 6.13
CA ILE A 56 2.51 8.27 5.73
C ILE A 56 2.79 6.77 5.61
N ARG A 57 3.87 6.35 4.92
CA ARG A 57 4.26 4.94 4.84
C ARG A 57 4.53 4.33 6.22
N ARG A 58 5.12 5.09 7.13
CA ARG A 58 5.35 4.67 8.52
C ARG A 58 4.02 4.48 9.27
N LEU A 59 3.09 5.44 9.17
CA LEU A 59 1.74 5.33 9.76
C LEU A 59 1.02 4.08 9.24
N ILE A 60 1.06 3.85 7.92
CA ILE A 60 0.43 2.70 7.28
C ILE A 60 1.00 1.40 7.84
N ASN A 61 2.32 1.24 7.75
CA ASN A 61 2.96 -0.04 8.09
C ASN A 61 2.94 -0.35 9.58
N GLN A 62 3.12 0.66 10.44
CA GLN A 62 3.25 0.45 11.88
C GLN A 62 1.92 0.47 12.62
N ARG A 63 0.90 1.15 12.08
CA ARG A 63 -0.39 1.34 12.78
C ARG A 63 -1.58 0.84 11.97
N LEU A 64 -1.75 1.30 10.73
CA LEU A 64 -2.94 0.96 9.95
C LEU A 64 -3.00 -0.53 9.61
N LEU A 65 -1.89 -1.11 9.13
CA LEU A 65 -1.80 -2.53 8.80
C LEU A 65 -2.16 -3.42 10.01
N PRO A 66 -1.52 -3.29 11.20
CA PRO A 66 -1.90 -4.09 12.36
C PRO A 66 -3.34 -3.85 12.84
N ALA A 67 -3.81 -2.59 12.85
CA ALA A 67 -5.15 -2.26 13.31
C ALA A 67 -6.23 -2.83 12.38
N GLY A 68 -6.05 -2.67 11.06
CA GLY A 68 -6.92 -3.25 10.04
C GLY A 68 -6.95 -4.76 10.12
N LYS A 69 -5.79 -5.40 10.32
CA LYS A 69 -5.69 -6.87 10.48
C LYS A 69 -6.50 -7.34 11.69
N LYS A 70 -6.33 -6.69 12.84
CA LYS A 70 -7.07 -7.02 14.07
C LYS A 70 -8.59 -6.81 13.89
N ALA A 71 -8.99 -5.71 13.28
CA ALA A 71 -10.37 -5.40 13.03
C ALA A 71 -11.02 -6.45 12.11
N LYS A 72 -10.36 -6.82 11.01
CA LYS A 72 -10.89 -7.76 10.00
C LYS A 72 -10.84 -9.22 10.47
N MET A 73 -9.74 -9.66 11.08
CA MET A 73 -9.55 -11.07 11.48
C MET A 73 -10.19 -11.42 12.82
N PHE A 74 -10.22 -10.48 13.76
CA PHE A 74 -10.62 -10.74 15.14
C PHE A 74 -11.83 -9.92 15.59
N GLY A 75 -12.38 -9.05 14.72
CA GLY A 75 -13.49 -8.17 15.08
C GLY A 75 -13.11 -7.14 16.15
N GLN A 76 -11.84 -6.73 16.22
CA GLN A 76 -11.31 -5.80 17.23
C GLN A 76 -10.91 -4.45 16.61
N PRO A 77 -11.86 -3.53 16.35
CA PRO A 77 -11.61 -2.29 15.63
C PRO A 77 -11.01 -1.15 16.48
N GLY A 78 -10.70 -1.38 17.76
CA GLY A 78 -10.39 -0.31 18.72
C GLY A 78 -9.31 0.68 18.25
N ASP A 79 -8.24 0.18 17.61
CA ASP A 79 -7.14 1.02 17.13
C ASP A 79 -7.37 1.56 15.71
N LEU A 80 -8.37 1.05 14.97
CA LEU A 80 -8.60 1.35 13.55
C LEU A 80 -9.19 2.75 13.35
N GLY A 81 -10.17 3.14 14.15
CA GLY A 81 -10.78 4.48 14.07
C GLY A 81 -9.77 5.62 14.21
N PRO A 82 -8.95 5.64 15.28
CA PRO A 82 -7.94 6.69 15.47
C PRO A 82 -6.90 6.76 14.35
N VAL A 83 -6.41 5.62 13.84
CA VAL A 83 -5.41 5.65 12.76
C VAL A 83 -6.01 6.11 11.43
N LEU A 84 -7.28 5.79 11.15
CA LEU A 84 -7.97 6.31 9.97
C LEU A 84 -8.19 7.82 10.08
N GLN A 85 -8.50 8.35 11.26
CA GLN A 85 -8.60 9.79 11.51
C GLN A 85 -7.25 10.50 11.34
N ASP A 86 -6.16 9.88 11.77
CA ASP A 86 -4.81 10.42 11.54
C ASP A 86 -4.49 10.46 10.05
N LEU A 87 -4.79 9.37 9.32
CA LEU A 87 -4.54 9.31 7.89
C LEU A 87 -5.40 10.31 7.09
N ASP A 88 -6.68 10.48 7.44
CA ASP A 88 -7.58 11.45 6.81
C ASP A 88 -7.02 12.88 6.89
N LYS A 89 -6.45 13.27 8.04
CA LYS A 89 -5.81 14.58 8.23
C LYS A 89 -4.50 14.75 7.43
N MET A 90 -3.85 13.64 7.08
CA MET A 90 -2.59 13.65 6.32
C MET A 90 -2.80 13.73 4.81
N VAL A 91 -4.02 13.55 4.31
CA VAL A 91 -4.33 13.67 2.87
C VAL A 91 -4.09 15.12 2.42
N ALA A 92 -3.02 15.34 1.67
CA ALA A 92 -2.58 16.68 1.26
C ALA A 92 -3.19 17.19 -0.06
N GLY A 93 -3.82 16.32 -0.85
CA GLY A 93 -4.41 16.66 -2.15
C GLY A 93 -5.30 15.52 -2.65
N PRO A 94 -5.52 15.37 -3.97
CA PRO A 94 -6.18 14.18 -4.50
C PRO A 94 -5.42 12.89 -4.15
N PHE A 95 -4.11 12.98 -3.87
CA PHE A 95 -3.26 11.89 -3.40
C PHE A 95 -2.68 12.20 -2.02
N LEU A 96 -2.11 11.19 -1.35
CA LEU A 96 -1.67 11.29 0.05
C LEU A 96 -0.65 12.41 0.26
N ALA A 97 0.31 12.55 -0.66
CA ALA A 97 1.40 13.53 -0.57
C ALA A 97 1.26 14.70 -1.56
N GLY A 98 0.04 15.00 -2.03
CA GLY A 98 -0.26 16.18 -2.85
C GLY A 98 -0.99 15.85 -4.16
N GLU A 99 -0.58 16.51 -5.25
CA GLU A 99 -1.26 16.47 -6.56
C GLU A 99 -0.91 15.25 -7.42
N GLU A 100 0.20 14.57 -7.12
CA GLU A 100 0.69 13.43 -7.90
C GLU A 100 0.68 12.14 -7.07
N VAL A 101 0.49 11.00 -7.75
CA VAL A 101 0.63 9.67 -7.13
C VAL A 101 2.07 9.46 -6.68
N THR A 102 2.25 8.99 -5.46
CA THR A 102 3.56 8.69 -4.88
C THR A 102 3.64 7.26 -4.36
N VAL A 103 4.83 6.87 -3.89
CA VAL A 103 5.03 5.60 -3.18
C VAL A 103 4.13 5.47 -1.95
N ALA A 104 3.69 6.58 -1.33
CA ALA A 104 2.76 6.53 -0.21
C ALA A 104 1.40 5.96 -0.63
N ASP A 105 0.86 6.40 -1.78
CA ASP A 105 -0.41 5.90 -2.32
C ASP A 105 -0.30 4.42 -2.69
N ILE A 106 0.82 4.04 -3.32
CA ILE A 106 1.10 2.64 -3.72
C ILE A 106 1.15 1.71 -2.50
N SER A 107 1.79 2.14 -1.41
CA SER A 107 1.82 1.37 -0.16
C SER A 107 0.45 1.32 0.53
N ALA A 108 -0.35 2.39 0.45
CA ALA A 108 -1.63 2.50 1.16
C ALA A 108 -2.78 1.75 0.47
N ALA A 109 -2.85 1.85 -0.87
CA ALA A 109 -4.02 1.48 -1.65
C ALA A 109 -4.48 0.03 -1.50
N PRO A 110 -3.60 -1.00 -1.54
CA PRO A 110 -4.04 -2.39 -1.40
C PRO A 110 -4.69 -2.68 -0.04
N MET A 111 -4.22 -2.01 1.01
CA MET A 111 -4.79 -2.16 2.34
C MET A 111 -6.15 -1.46 2.44
N LEU A 112 -6.17 -0.18 2.06
CA LEU A 112 -7.37 0.65 2.19
C LEU A 112 -8.50 0.17 1.28
N GLN A 113 -8.19 -0.40 0.10
CA GLN A 113 -9.21 -1.04 -0.75
C GLN A 113 -10.12 -1.95 0.05
N ARG A 114 -9.54 -2.83 0.88
CA ARG A 114 -10.31 -3.80 1.65
C ARG A 114 -11.16 -3.11 2.70
N LEU A 115 -10.58 -2.15 3.43
CA LEU A 115 -11.31 -1.40 4.44
C LEU A 115 -12.49 -0.62 3.83
N PHE A 116 -12.32 -0.05 2.63
CA PHE A 116 -13.39 0.61 1.89
C PHE A 116 -14.46 -0.37 1.39
N GLU A 117 -14.05 -1.46 0.74
CA GLU A 117 -14.97 -2.49 0.22
C GLU A 117 -15.79 -3.16 1.34
N ASP A 118 -15.21 -3.27 2.55
CA ASP A 118 -15.87 -3.83 3.72
C ASP A 118 -16.70 -2.81 4.52
N GLY A 119 -16.75 -1.55 4.10
CA GLY A 119 -17.47 -0.48 4.80
C GLY A 119 -16.88 -0.14 6.17
N MET A 120 -15.59 -0.42 6.39
CA MET A 120 -14.89 -0.18 7.65
C MET A 120 -14.34 1.25 7.78
N VAL A 121 -14.36 2.04 6.70
CA VAL A 121 -13.97 3.45 6.71
C VAL A 121 -15.21 4.32 6.97
N PRO A 122 -15.26 5.07 8.10
CA PRO A 122 -16.37 5.96 8.40
C PRO A 122 -16.60 7.02 7.31
N GLN A 123 -17.86 7.41 7.08
CA GLN A 123 -18.25 8.33 6.00
C GLN A 123 -17.83 9.78 6.27
N GLU A 124 -17.62 10.13 7.53
CA GLU A 124 -17.15 11.44 7.97
C GLU A 124 -15.67 11.73 7.62
N LEU A 125 -14.90 10.71 7.23
CA LEU A 125 -13.50 10.85 6.81
C LEU A 125 -13.41 11.29 5.35
N THR A 126 -13.88 12.52 5.08
CA THR A 126 -14.14 13.00 3.72
C THR A 126 -12.89 13.11 2.86
N GLN A 127 -11.73 13.42 3.45
CA GLN A 127 -10.48 13.52 2.70
C GLN A 127 -10.02 12.14 2.25
N LEU A 128 -10.13 11.14 3.12
CA LEU A 128 -9.79 9.76 2.81
C LEU A 128 -10.74 9.15 1.76
N HIS A 129 -12.03 9.49 1.81
CA HIS A 129 -12.98 9.13 0.74
C HIS A 129 -12.66 9.81 -0.59
N SER A 130 -12.24 11.09 -0.57
CA SER A 130 -11.80 11.80 -1.77
C SER A 130 -10.56 11.14 -2.39
N TRP A 131 -9.57 10.83 -1.56
CA TRP A 131 -8.37 10.07 -1.94
C TRP A 131 -8.73 8.71 -2.54
N TRP A 132 -9.65 7.96 -1.91
CA TRP A 132 -10.06 6.65 -2.40
C TRP A 132 -10.69 6.74 -3.79
N ASN A 133 -11.55 7.74 -4.03
CA ASN A 133 -12.13 7.95 -5.35
C ASN A 133 -11.06 8.25 -6.41
N ALA A 134 -10.04 9.03 -6.07
CA ALA A 134 -8.93 9.33 -6.97
C ALA A 134 -8.11 8.08 -7.31
N VAL A 135 -7.67 7.34 -6.29
CA VAL A 135 -6.85 6.12 -6.46
C VAL A 135 -7.64 5.00 -7.15
N ASN A 136 -8.88 4.75 -6.73
CA ASN A 136 -9.75 3.74 -7.34
C ASN A 136 -10.13 4.09 -8.80
N GLY A 137 -10.03 5.36 -9.18
CA GLY A 137 -10.19 5.82 -10.56
C GLY A 137 -8.97 5.57 -11.46
N LEU A 138 -7.80 5.21 -10.91
CA LEU A 138 -6.59 4.97 -11.69
C LEU A 138 -6.69 3.66 -12.49
N PRO A 139 -6.54 3.68 -13.84
CA PRO A 139 -6.57 2.46 -14.65
C PRO A 139 -5.49 1.44 -14.28
N SER A 140 -4.34 1.91 -13.77
CA SER A 140 -3.25 1.03 -13.28
C SER A 140 -3.66 0.28 -12.02
N PHE A 141 -4.32 0.96 -11.08
CA PHE A 141 -4.77 0.36 -9.83
C PHE A 141 -5.92 -0.64 -10.08
N GLN A 142 -6.92 -0.25 -10.87
CA GLN A 142 -8.05 -1.10 -11.23
C GLN A 142 -7.62 -2.44 -11.85
N LYS A 143 -6.57 -2.45 -12.67
CA LYS A 143 -6.00 -3.69 -13.26
C LYS A 143 -5.39 -4.65 -12.23
N THR A 144 -5.05 -4.16 -11.04
CA THR A 144 -4.40 -4.94 -9.98
C THR A 144 -5.35 -5.32 -8.84
N MET A 145 -6.58 -4.76 -8.83
CA MET A 145 -7.56 -5.07 -7.81
C MET A 145 -7.89 -6.56 -7.81
N VAL A 146 -7.78 -7.16 -6.63
CA VAL A 146 -8.16 -8.54 -6.36
C VAL A 146 -9.45 -8.52 -5.54
N GLN A 147 -10.26 -9.57 -5.66
CA GLN A 147 -11.51 -9.66 -4.90
C GLN A 147 -11.21 -9.77 -3.39
N SER A 148 -12.07 -9.17 -2.55
CA SER A 148 -11.88 -9.04 -1.10
C SER A 148 -11.74 -10.36 -0.33
N TYR A 149 -12.16 -11.51 -0.90
CA TYR A 149 -11.93 -12.83 -0.30
C TYR A 149 -10.51 -13.37 -0.53
N TRP A 150 -9.64 -12.65 -1.24
CA TRP A 150 -8.26 -13.07 -1.45
C TRP A 150 -7.35 -12.50 -0.35
N TRP A 151 -6.95 -13.40 0.54
CA TRP A 151 -6.34 -13.07 1.84
C TRP A 151 -4.81 -13.10 1.79
N TRP A 152 -4.20 -11.92 1.83
CA TRP A 152 -2.84 -11.75 2.34
C TRP A 152 -2.73 -10.51 3.22
N TRP A 153 -2.12 -10.72 4.40
CA TRP A 153 -1.60 -9.70 5.30
C TRP A 153 -0.18 -10.07 5.64
#